data_AF-A0A5C5V4K6-F1
#
_entry.id   AF-A0A5C5V4K6-F1
#
_cell.length_a   1.000
_cell.length_b   1.000
_cell.length_c   1.000
_cell.angle_alpha   90.00
_cell.angle_beta   90.00
_cell.angle_gamma   90.00
#
_symmetry.space_group_name_H-M   'P 1'
#
loop_
_entity.id
_entity.type
_entity.pdbx_description
1 polymer ?
#
loop_
_entity_poly.entity_id
_entity_poly.type
_entity_poly.pdbx_seq_one_letter_code
_entity_poly.pdbx_strand_id
1 'polypeptide(L)'
;MPTLMIVLRREIPDVLPYVHGEALTEREHEMTQIAETLGVTALSAFFGQGADETDFFLDDEEELGEEFDLPAEVWFAPADGLTTIAALLEHLAAKPDCVADSHKISLELREWQSLLQTAQRHRVKWHVGVDF
;
A
#
# COMPACT_ATOMS: atom_id res chain seq x y z
N MET A 1 12.20 6.00 10.21
CA MET A 1 10.74 5.86 10.38
C MET A 1 10.30 5.00 9.23
N PRO A 2 9.47 3.97 9.46
CA PRO A 2 9.04 3.09 8.40
C PRO A 2 8.38 3.90 7.28
N THR A 3 8.59 3.50 6.03
CA THR A 3 8.01 4.14 4.84
C THR A 3 7.34 3.10 3.97
N LEU A 4 6.07 3.30 3.67
CA LEU A 4 5.30 2.47 2.76
C LEU A 4 5.84 2.60 1.34
N MET A 5 5.93 1.47 0.62
CA MET A 5 6.30 1.44 -0.78
C MET A 5 5.50 0.40 -1.55
N ILE A 6 5.35 0.61 -2.86
CA ILE A 6 4.87 -0.45 -3.76
C ILE A 6 6.04 -1.35 -4.15
N VAL A 7 5.84 -2.66 -3.99
CA VAL A 7 6.79 -3.69 -4.44
C VAL A 7 6.18 -4.48 -5.59
N LEU A 8 6.92 -4.61 -6.69
CA LEU A 8 6.51 -5.41 -7.85
C LEU A 8 7.12 -6.82 -7.80
N ARG A 9 6.31 -7.83 -8.13
CA ARG A 9 6.75 -9.24 -8.15
C ARG A 9 7.90 -9.51 -9.12
N ARG A 10 8.00 -8.69 -10.15
CA ARG A 10 9.08 -8.75 -11.12
C ARG A 10 9.38 -7.35 -11.62
N GLU A 11 10.63 -7.15 -12.01
CA GLU A 11 11.05 -5.94 -12.66
C GLU A 11 10.30 -5.75 -14.00
N ILE A 12 10.07 -4.47 -14.33
CA ILE A 12 9.59 -4.04 -15.64
C ILE A 12 10.69 -3.14 -16.21
N PRO A 13 11.18 -3.41 -17.44
CA PRO A 13 12.20 -2.57 -18.07
C PRO A 13 11.77 -1.10 -18.09
N ASP A 14 12.72 -0.20 -17.81
CA ASP A 14 12.53 1.26 -17.82
C ASP A 14 11.52 1.79 -16.77
N VAL A 15 11.20 0.98 -15.75
CA VAL A 15 10.29 1.35 -14.65
C VAL A 15 11.01 1.16 -13.33
N LEU A 16 10.89 2.15 -12.44
CA LEU A 16 11.43 2.02 -11.09
C LEU A 16 10.71 0.87 -10.36
N PRO A 17 11.46 -0.04 -9.72
CA PRO A 17 10.85 -1.21 -9.08
C PRO A 17 10.05 -0.87 -7.82
N TYR A 18 10.27 0.32 -7.25
CA TYR A 18 9.61 0.82 -6.04
C TYR A 18 9.30 2.31 -6.14
N VAL A 19 8.24 2.72 -5.44
CA VAL A 19 7.84 4.12 -5.23
C VAL A 19 7.45 4.26 -3.76
N HIS A 20 8.10 5.19 -3.06
CA HIS A 20 7.85 5.46 -1.65
C HIS A 20 6.60 6.33 -1.46
N GLY A 21 5.95 6.21 -0.31
CA GLY A 21 4.83 7.04 0.12
C GLY A 21 5.06 7.55 1.54
N GLU A 22 5.92 8.55 1.69
CA GLU A 22 6.23 9.12 3.01
C GLU A 22 5.00 9.76 3.64
N ALA A 23 4.29 10.61 2.89
CA ALA A 23 3.07 11.26 3.37
C ALA A 23 1.92 10.26 3.58
N LEU A 24 1.84 9.22 2.74
CA LEU A 24 0.93 8.09 2.92
C LEU A 24 1.21 7.33 4.22
N THR A 25 2.48 7.19 4.59
CA THR A 25 2.87 6.49 5.83
C THR A 25 2.47 7.30 7.06
N GLU A 26 2.75 8.60 7.05
CA GLU A 26 2.38 9.51 8.15
C GLU A 26 0.86 9.58 8.38
N ARG A 27 0.07 9.26 7.35
CA ARG A 27 -1.39 9.40 7.33
C ARG A 27 -2.12 8.08 7.12
N GLU A 28 -1.45 6.94 7.30
CA GLU A 28 -2.01 5.62 7.00
C GLU A 28 -3.35 5.40 7.71
N HIS A 29 -3.43 5.73 8.99
CA HIS A 29 -4.65 5.56 9.79
C HIS A 29 -5.83 6.36 9.22
N GLU A 30 -5.59 7.64 8.90
CA GLU A 30 -6.60 8.54 8.31
C GLU A 30 -7.04 8.02 6.92
N MET A 31 -6.09 7.52 6.12
CA MET A 31 -6.36 6.95 4.80
C MET A 31 -7.16 5.64 4.87
N THR A 32 -6.88 4.79 5.86
CA THR A 32 -7.64 3.56 6.12
C THR A 32 -9.08 3.89 6.50
N GLN A 33 -9.31 4.87 7.38
CA GLN A 33 -10.66 5.33 7.74
C GLN A 33 -11.42 5.90 6.53
N ILE A 34 -10.75 6.64 5.65
CA ILE A 34 -11.36 7.14 4.40
C ILE A 34 -11.73 5.97 3.49
N ALA A 35 -10.85 4.99 3.30
CA ALA A 35 -11.12 3.80 2.48
C ALA A 35 -12.35 3.02 3.00
N GLU A 36 -12.43 2.80 4.31
CA GLU A 36 -13.57 2.15 4.95
C GLU A 36 -14.88 2.94 4.76
N THR A 37 -14.82 4.26 4.92
CA THR A 37 -15.98 5.15 4.70
C THR A 37 -16.46 5.11 3.25
N LEU A 38 -15.54 4.94 2.29
CA LEU A 38 -15.82 4.78 0.88
C LEU A 38 -16.26 3.36 0.49
N GLY A 39 -16.14 2.39 1.40
CA GLY A 39 -16.44 0.98 1.15
C GLY A 39 -15.44 0.29 0.20
N VAL A 40 -14.21 0.81 0.12
CA VAL A 40 -13.12 0.22 -0.68
C VAL A 40 -12.08 -0.42 0.23
N THR A 41 -11.33 -1.38 -0.31
CA THR A 41 -10.23 -2.05 0.40
C THR A 41 -9.16 -1.04 0.79
N ALA A 42 -8.77 -0.96 2.06
CA ALA A 42 -7.70 -0.08 2.54
C ALA A 42 -6.32 -0.48 1.98
N LEU A 43 -5.37 0.46 1.93
CA LEU A 43 -4.01 0.18 1.43
C LEU A 43 -3.28 -0.86 2.28
N SER A 44 -3.52 -0.86 3.60
CA SER A 44 -2.98 -1.83 4.55
C SER A 44 -3.42 -3.27 4.29
N ALA A 45 -4.58 -3.48 3.67
CA ALA A 45 -5.00 -4.84 3.28
C ALA A 45 -4.19 -5.41 2.10
N PHE A 46 -3.33 -4.60 1.46
CA PHE A 46 -2.42 -5.02 0.40
C PHE A 46 -0.98 -5.27 0.89
N PHE A 47 -0.73 -5.30 2.21
CA PHE A 47 0.60 -5.65 2.73
C PHE A 47 1.02 -7.05 2.29
N GLY A 48 2.30 -7.18 1.93
CA GLY A 48 2.91 -8.46 1.58
C GLY A 48 3.08 -9.31 2.84
N GLN A 49 2.05 -10.05 3.24
CA GLN A 49 2.17 -10.96 4.39
C GLN A 49 3.12 -12.12 4.02
N GLY A 50 4.40 -11.98 4.36
CA GLY A 50 5.40 -13.03 4.25
C GLY A 50 6.82 -12.51 4.49
N ALA A 51 7.37 -12.92 5.63
CA ALA A 51 8.68 -12.55 6.20
C ALA A 51 8.73 -11.14 6.84
N ASP A 52 8.76 -11.11 8.16
CA ASP A 52 9.07 -10.00 9.07
C ASP A 52 8.03 -8.87 9.33
N GLU A 53 6.98 -8.70 8.51
CA GLU A 53 6.05 -7.57 8.73
C GLU A 53 4.88 -7.80 9.72
N THR A 54 4.81 -8.97 10.35
CA THR A 54 3.78 -9.21 11.38
C THR A 54 4.06 -8.47 12.70
N ASP A 55 5.31 -8.01 12.92
CA ASP A 55 5.71 -7.33 14.16
C ASP A 55 5.20 -5.89 14.30
N PHE A 56 4.84 -5.21 13.21
CA PHE A 56 4.43 -3.80 13.30
C PHE A 56 2.94 -3.62 13.69
N PHE A 57 2.15 -4.69 13.63
CA PHE A 57 0.71 -4.68 13.97
C PHE A 57 0.33 -5.65 15.10
N LEU A 58 1.29 -6.43 15.62
CA LEU A 58 1.10 -7.29 16.79
C LEU A 58 1.67 -6.60 18.03
N ASP A 59 0.86 -5.75 18.67
CA ASP A 59 1.12 -5.19 20.01
C ASP A 59 0.90 -6.25 21.14
N ASP A 60 0.89 -7.54 20.78
CA ASP A 60 0.72 -8.69 21.68
C ASP A 60 1.81 -9.74 21.37
N GLU A 61 3.06 -9.41 21.71
CA GLU A 61 4.13 -10.40 21.88
C GLU A 61 3.83 -11.25 23.13
N GLU A 62 3.14 -12.39 23.02
CA GLU A 62 3.28 -13.49 23.99
C GLU A 62 2.55 -14.77 23.55
N GLU A 63 2.97 -15.39 22.45
CA GLU A 63 2.95 -16.85 22.26
C GLU A 63 3.31 -17.13 20.80
N LEU A 64 4.36 -17.90 20.55
CA LEU A 64 4.26 -19.15 19.77
C LEU A 64 5.66 -19.75 19.60
N GLY A 65 5.83 -20.92 20.22
CA GLY A 65 7.03 -21.74 20.09
C GLY A 65 7.06 -22.50 18.77
N GLU A 66 8.30 -22.85 18.39
CA GLU A 66 8.73 -23.90 17.46
C GLU A 66 7.95 -24.08 16.14
N GLU A 67 8.63 -23.72 15.04
CA GLU A 67 8.31 -24.05 13.63
C GLU A 67 7.19 -23.21 12.98
N PHE A 68 7.41 -21.90 12.87
CA PHE A 68 6.61 -21.05 11.99
C PHE A 68 7.03 -21.24 10.53
N ASP A 69 6.17 -21.89 9.74
CA ASP A 69 6.11 -21.65 8.30
C ASP A 69 5.77 -20.16 8.10
N LEU A 70 6.76 -19.35 7.70
CA LEU A 70 6.51 -17.96 7.31
C LEU A 70 5.37 -17.94 6.28
N PRO A 71 4.31 -17.14 6.48
CA PRO A 71 3.22 -17.08 5.52
C PRO A 71 3.78 -16.74 4.14
N ALA A 72 3.29 -17.42 3.11
CA ALA A 72 3.73 -17.17 1.75
C ALA A 72 3.37 -15.73 1.35
N GLU A 73 4.38 -14.96 0.93
CA GLU A 73 4.25 -13.58 0.47
C GLU A 73 3.03 -13.41 -0.45
N VAL A 74 2.07 -12.60 0.00
CA VAL A 74 0.80 -12.42 -0.70
C VAL A 74 0.95 -11.38 -1.81
N TRP A 75 0.62 -11.79 -3.03
CA TRP A 75 0.74 -10.95 -4.23
C TRP A 75 -0.64 -10.63 -4.83
N PHE A 76 -0.95 -9.34 -4.94
CA PHE A 76 -2.25 -8.82 -5.38
C PHE A 76 -2.27 -8.44 -6.87
N ALA A 77 -3.46 -8.41 -7.46
CA ALA A 77 -3.61 -7.91 -8.83
C ALA A 77 -3.53 -6.37 -8.84
N PRO A 78 -2.89 -5.74 -9.84
CA PRO A 78 -2.85 -4.27 -9.94
C PRO A 78 -4.23 -3.61 -9.98
N ALA A 79 -5.23 -4.31 -10.54
CA ALA A 79 -6.59 -3.80 -10.63
C ALA A 79 -7.22 -3.52 -9.25
N ASP A 80 -6.89 -4.33 -8.25
CA ASP A 80 -7.45 -4.19 -6.90
C ASP A 80 -6.93 -2.89 -6.25
N GLY A 81 -5.60 -2.67 -6.30
CA GLY A 81 -4.98 -1.44 -5.81
C GLY A 81 -5.40 -0.20 -6.59
N LEU A 82 -5.52 -0.31 -7.92
CA LEU A 82 -5.98 0.80 -8.76
C LEU A 82 -7.39 1.26 -8.41
N THR A 83 -8.27 0.33 -8.00
CA THR A 83 -9.63 0.64 -7.57
C THR A 83 -9.61 1.46 -6.29
N THR A 84 -8.84 1.01 -5.28
CA THR A 84 -8.65 1.76 -4.02
C THR A 84 -8.05 3.14 -4.26
N ILE A 85 -6.92 3.21 -4.98
CA ILE A 85 -6.20 4.47 -5.23
C ILE A 85 -7.08 5.48 -5.98
N ALA A 86 -7.87 5.02 -6.97
CA ALA A 86 -8.78 5.88 -7.70
C ALA A 86 -9.86 6.47 -6.79
N ALA A 87 -10.46 5.66 -5.91
CA ALA A 87 -11.48 6.12 -4.97
C ALA A 87 -10.92 7.13 -3.94
N LEU A 88 -9.73 6.87 -3.41
CA LEU A 88 -9.04 7.78 -2.50
C LEU A 88 -8.72 9.11 -3.19
N LEU A 89 -8.16 9.09 -4.40
CA LEU A 89 -7.88 10.30 -5.18
C LEU A 89 -9.14 11.12 -5.48
N GLU A 90 -10.25 10.46 -5.82
CA GLU A 90 -11.53 11.14 -6.04
C GLU A 90 -12.04 11.80 -4.75
N HIS A 91 -11.93 11.11 -3.62
CA HIS A 91 -12.32 11.66 -2.32
C HIS A 91 -11.48 12.87 -1.91
N LEU A 92 -10.16 12.77 -2.04
CA LEU A 92 -9.22 13.87 -1.73
C LEU A 92 -9.46 15.08 -2.65
N ALA A 93 -9.80 14.84 -3.92
CA ALA A 93 -10.15 15.92 -4.85
C ALA A 93 -11.48 16.59 -4.49
N ALA A 94 -12.48 15.82 -4.04
CA ALA A 94 -13.77 16.34 -3.61
C ALA A 94 -13.71 17.05 -2.25
N LYS A 95 -12.81 16.62 -1.35
CA LYS A 95 -12.64 17.16 0.00
C LYS A 95 -11.15 17.36 0.33
N PRO A 96 -10.50 18.41 -0.20
CA PRO A 96 -9.07 18.64 0.02
C PRO A 96 -8.69 18.80 1.50
N ASP A 97 -9.60 19.32 2.33
CA ASP A 97 -9.37 19.58 3.75
C ASP A 97 -9.71 18.39 4.67
N CYS A 98 -10.00 17.19 4.12
CA CYS A 98 -10.35 16.02 4.94
C CYS A 98 -9.17 15.38 5.68
N VAL A 99 -7.95 15.66 5.25
CA VAL A 99 -6.70 15.13 5.81
C VAL A 99 -5.60 16.18 5.65
N ALA A 100 -4.71 16.27 6.63
CA ALA A 100 -3.52 17.11 6.50
C ALA A 100 -2.63 16.58 5.35
N ASP A 101 -1.89 17.48 4.68
CA ASP A 101 -1.01 17.12 3.56
C ASP A 101 -1.72 16.41 2.37
N SER A 102 -3.04 16.53 2.25
CA SER A 102 -3.87 15.96 1.17
C SER A 102 -3.27 16.15 -0.24
N HIS A 103 -2.62 17.29 -0.50
CA HIS A 103 -1.91 17.53 -1.75
C HIS A 103 -0.71 16.60 -1.97
N LYS A 104 0.13 16.39 -0.96
CA LYS A 104 1.28 15.47 -1.04
C LYS A 104 0.82 14.03 -1.18
N ILE A 105 -0.16 13.62 -0.36
CA ILE A 105 -0.77 12.29 -0.44
C ILE A 105 -1.34 12.04 -1.85
N SER A 106 -2.01 13.04 -2.43
CA SER A 106 -2.54 12.93 -3.79
C SER A 106 -1.46 12.81 -4.86
N LEU A 107 -0.26 13.39 -4.66
CA LEU A 107 0.86 13.22 -5.57
C LEU A 107 1.42 11.80 -5.48
N GLU A 108 1.68 11.30 -4.27
CA GLU A 108 2.17 9.94 -4.03
C GLU A 108 1.19 8.88 -4.57
N LEU A 109 -0.12 9.04 -4.31
CA LEU A 109 -1.15 8.17 -4.86
C LEU A 109 -1.19 8.17 -6.38
N ARG A 110 -0.85 9.29 -7.06
CA ARG A 110 -0.75 9.33 -8.53
C ARG A 110 0.49 8.62 -9.04
N GLU A 111 1.61 8.70 -8.32
CA GLU A 111 2.82 7.94 -8.66
C GLU A 111 2.56 6.44 -8.50
N TRP A 112 1.93 6.04 -7.39
CA TRP A 112 1.47 4.68 -7.14
C TRP A 112 0.49 4.21 -8.23
N GLN A 113 -0.49 5.04 -8.59
CA GLN A 113 -1.42 4.76 -9.68
C GLN A 113 -0.69 4.51 -11.01
N SER A 114 0.28 5.37 -11.36
CA SER A 114 1.06 5.26 -12.60
C SER A 114 1.87 3.95 -12.65
N LEU A 115 2.49 3.59 -11.52
CA LEU A 115 3.22 2.34 -11.38
C LEU A 115 2.28 1.14 -11.53
N LEU A 116 1.14 1.11 -10.82
CA LEU A 116 0.19 0.02 -10.91
C LEU A 116 -0.48 -0.10 -12.28
N GLN A 117 -0.73 1.01 -12.98
CA GLN A 117 -1.19 0.98 -14.37
C GLN A 117 -0.17 0.29 -15.28
N THR A 118 1.11 0.57 -15.06
CA THR A 118 2.20 -0.08 -15.80
C THR A 118 2.29 -1.56 -15.43
N ALA A 119 2.25 -1.90 -14.14
CA ALA A 119 2.17 -3.28 -13.66
C ALA A 119 0.97 -4.03 -14.27
N GLN A 120 -0.20 -3.38 -14.41
CA GLN A 120 -1.39 -3.96 -15.03
C GLN A 120 -1.16 -4.30 -16.50
N ARG A 121 -0.59 -3.38 -17.28
CA ARG A 121 -0.25 -3.61 -18.71
C ARG A 121 0.69 -4.80 -18.87
N HIS A 122 1.64 -4.95 -17.95
CA HIS A 122 2.62 -6.03 -17.92
C HIS A 122 2.16 -7.28 -17.15
N ARG A 123 0.94 -7.29 -16.58
CA ARG A 123 0.39 -8.36 -15.73
C ARG A 123 1.32 -8.76 -14.58
N VAL A 124 1.96 -7.77 -13.97
CA VAL A 124 2.82 -7.93 -12.80
C VAL A 124 1.99 -7.77 -11.55
N LYS A 125 2.10 -8.71 -10.62
CA LYS A 125 1.48 -8.59 -9.31
C LYS A 125 2.29 -7.67 -8.40
N TRP A 126 1.66 -7.16 -7.36
CA TRP A 126 2.26 -6.20 -6.44
C TRP A 126 1.78 -6.44 -5.01
N HIS A 127 2.44 -5.82 -4.04
CA HIS A 127 1.96 -5.62 -2.68
C HIS A 127 2.51 -4.29 -2.15
N VAL A 128 2.01 -3.87 -0.98
CA VAL A 128 2.63 -2.81 -0.18
C VAL A 128 3.71 -3.47 0.69
N GLY A 129 4.89 -2.87 0.74
CA GLY A 129 5.95 -3.22 1.68
C GLY A 129 6.34 -2.01 2.54
N VAL A 130 7.11 -2.25 3.58
CA VAL A 130 7.62 -1.27 4.53
C VAL A 130 9.14 -1.24 4.48
N ASP A 131 9.71 -0.04 4.31
CA ASP A 131 11.16 0.19 4.34
C ASP A 131 11.56 0.92 5.65
N PHE A 132 12.65 0.52 6.31
CA PHE A 132 13.02 0.97 7.68
C PHE A 132 14.23 1.90 7.76
#